data_AF-A0A1V5HB64-F1
#
_entry.id   AF-A0A1V5HB64-F1
#
_cell.length_a   1.000
_cell.length_b   1.000
_cell.length_c   1.000
_cell.angle_alpha   90.00
_cell.angle_beta   90.00
_cell.angle_gamma   90.00
#
_symmetry.space_group_name_H-M   'P 1'
#
loop_
_entity.id
_entity.type
_entity.pdbx_description
1 polymer ?
#
loop_
_entity_poly.entity_id
_entity_poly.type
_entity_poly.pdbx_seq_one_letter_code
_entity_poly.pdbx_strand_id
1 'polypeptide(L)'
;MQRMPGLMGSIRARYATTPVVAMSGLLFLASQISIARILHGGNATATLLTLQTTFCAEAFADVLASLDPDQLAALLGHFTLDFLHPLWYGAFALLITARLFESIGVDRRWNALLWAAPVMAVLDILENLVHLPMIAGSLEVSALPVAFAAACATAKWLLAAGFVLLNTGLIFRLLARRNTS
;
A
#
# COMPACT_ATOMS: atom_id res chain seq x y z
N MET A 1 25.09 7.87 -28.65
CA MET A 1 24.34 6.69 -28.17
C MET A 1 23.17 7.16 -27.32
N GLN A 2 21.93 6.98 -27.77
CA GLN A 2 20.75 7.19 -26.90
C GLN A 2 20.75 6.05 -25.86
N ARG A 3 20.95 6.37 -24.58
CA ARG A 3 20.78 5.39 -23.50
C ARG A 3 19.35 4.88 -23.54
N MET A 4 19.17 3.56 -23.67
CA MET A 4 17.87 2.92 -23.55
C MET A 4 17.22 3.34 -22.23
N PRO A 5 15.90 3.63 -22.21
CA PRO A 5 15.23 3.93 -20.96
C PRO A 5 15.32 2.73 -20.01
N GLY A 6 15.76 2.94 -18.77
CA GLY A 6 15.69 1.91 -17.73
C GLY A 6 14.23 1.46 -17.49
N LEU A 7 14.02 0.36 -16.75
CA LEU A 7 12.70 -0.27 -16.55
C LEU A 7 11.58 0.74 -16.24
N MET A 8 11.79 1.60 -15.24
CA MET A 8 10.81 2.62 -14.84
C MET A 8 10.58 3.69 -15.92
N GLY A 9 11.60 4.02 -16.70
CA GLY A 9 11.45 4.89 -17.87
C GLY A 9 10.60 4.26 -18.97
N SER A 10 10.73 2.95 -19.17
CA SER A 10 9.89 2.20 -20.12
C SER A 10 8.45 2.11 -19.64
N ILE A 11 8.22 1.84 -18.35
CA ILE A 11 6.87 1.82 -17.77
C ILE A 11 6.18 3.16 -17.93
N ARG A 12 6.89 4.24 -17.57
CA ARG A 12 6.41 5.61 -17.66
C ARG A 12 6.03 6.01 -19.09
N ALA A 13 6.84 5.63 -20.09
CA ALA A 13 6.58 5.97 -21.48
C ALA A 13 5.48 5.12 -22.14
N ARG A 14 5.31 3.85 -21.73
CA ARG A 14 4.50 2.87 -22.46
C ARG A 14 3.18 2.49 -21.80
N TYR A 15 3.15 2.39 -20.47
CA TYR A 15 2.03 1.77 -19.74
C TYR A 15 1.22 2.76 -18.90
N ALA A 16 1.76 3.94 -18.60
CA ALA A 16 1.04 4.98 -17.85
C ALA A 16 0.02 5.74 -18.73
N THR A 17 -0.85 5.02 -19.45
CA THR A 17 -1.95 5.62 -20.23
C THR A 17 -3.18 5.84 -19.35
N THR A 18 -4.01 6.82 -19.68
CA THR A 18 -5.21 7.14 -18.89
C THR A 18 -6.13 5.92 -18.65
N PRO A 19 -6.44 5.06 -19.64
CA PRO A 19 -7.28 3.89 -19.40
C PRO A 19 -6.65 2.89 -18.45
N VAL A 20 -5.33 2.65 -18.55
CA VAL A 20 -4.60 1.72 -17.67
C VAL A 20 -4.56 2.24 -16.23
N VAL A 21 -4.33 3.54 -16.06
CA VAL A 21 -4.39 4.21 -14.75
C VAL A 21 -5.79 4.15 -14.14
N ALA A 22 -6.83 4.38 -14.95
CA ALA A 22 -8.22 4.31 -14.48
C ALA A 22 -8.58 2.88 -14.07
N MET A 23 -8.21 1.88 -14.87
CA MET A 23 -8.44 0.47 -14.55
C MET A 23 -7.74 0.04 -13.26
N SER A 24 -6.46 0.37 -13.09
CA SER A 24 -5.75 0.03 -11.85
C SER A 24 -6.33 0.74 -10.63
N GLY A 25 -6.78 1.99 -10.79
CA GLY A 25 -7.49 2.73 -9.74
C GLY A 25 -8.82 2.09 -9.35
N LEU A 26 -9.61 1.63 -10.33
CA LEU A 26 -10.88 0.93 -10.07
C LEU A 26 -10.66 -0.40 -9.35
N LEU A 27 -9.66 -1.18 -9.76
CA LEU A 27 -9.29 -2.43 -9.09
C LEU A 27 -8.84 -2.20 -7.65
N PHE A 28 -7.99 -1.18 -7.44
CA PHE A 28 -7.57 -0.76 -6.10
C PHE A 28 -8.78 -0.38 -5.23
N LEU A 29 -9.67 0.48 -5.72
CA LEU A 29 -10.85 0.94 -4.97
C LEU A 29 -11.79 -0.22 -4.64
N ALA A 30 -12.06 -1.11 -5.59
CA ALA A 30 -12.91 -2.28 -5.36
C ALA A 30 -12.32 -3.19 -4.28
N SER A 31 -11.01 -3.43 -4.31
CA SER A 31 -10.30 -4.20 -3.30
C SER A 31 -10.31 -3.51 -1.93
N GLN A 32 -10.02 -2.21 -1.86
CA GLN A 32 -10.03 -1.41 -0.63
C GLN A 32 -11.41 -1.40 0.04
N ILE A 33 -12.47 -1.19 -0.75
CA ILE A 33 -13.85 -1.17 -0.24
C ILE A 33 -14.24 -2.53 0.31
N SER A 34 -13.82 -3.61 -0.35
CA SER A 34 -14.10 -4.98 0.11
C SER A 34 -13.42 -5.29 1.44
N ILE A 35 -12.13 -4.95 1.58
CA ILE A 35 -11.39 -5.08 2.84
C ILE A 35 -12.02 -4.23 3.95
N ALA A 36 -12.33 -2.96 3.65
CA ALA A 36 -12.94 -2.05 4.61
C ALA A 36 -14.29 -2.57 5.11
N ARG A 37 -15.11 -3.17 4.23
CA ARG A 37 -16.39 -3.78 4.61
C ARG A 37 -16.21 -4.98 5.55
N ILE A 38 -15.24 -5.85 5.27
CA ILE A 38 -14.93 -7.00 6.13
C ILE A 38 -14.51 -6.51 7.52
N LEU A 39 -13.54 -5.59 7.58
CA LEU A 39 -13.01 -5.08 8.84
C LEU A 39 -14.02 -4.25 9.62
N HIS A 40 -14.85 -3.46 8.94
CA HIS A 40 -15.89 -2.67 9.60
C HIS A 40 -17.02 -3.56 10.13
N GLY A 41 -17.39 -4.61 9.39
CA GLY A 41 -18.42 -5.56 9.78
C GLY A 41 -18.14 -6.27 11.11
N GLY A 42 -16.86 -6.54 11.41
CA GLY A 42 -16.43 -7.08 12.71
C GLY A 42 -15.80 -6.06 13.64
N ASN A 43 -16.00 -4.75 13.44
CA ASN A 43 -15.41 -3.69 14.27
C ASN A 43 -13.88 -3.83 14.53
N ALA A 44 -13.15 -4.28 13.51
CA ALA A 44 -11.72 -4.63 13.59
C ALA A 44 -10.80 -3.58 12.95
N THR A 45 -11.34 -2.49 12.41
CA THR A 45 -10.55 -1.50 11.65
C THR A 45 -9.48 -0.83 12.52
N ALA A 46 -9.85 -0.33 13.70
CA ALA A 46 -8.91 0.30 14.62
C ALA A 46 -7.91 -0.73 15.15
N THR A 47 -8.40 -1.92 15.50
CA THR A 47 -7.59 -3.04 15.99
C THR A 47 -6.50 -3.45 15.01
N LEU A 48 -6.82 -3.57 13.70
CA LEU A 48 -5.83 -3.88 12.68
C LEU A 48 -4.71 -2.83 12.64
N LEU A 49 -5.07 -1.54 12.68
CA LEU A 49 -4.08 -0.46 12.70
C LEU A 49 -3.20 -0.50 13.96
N THR A 50 -3.79 -0.82 15.11
CA THR A 50 -3.04 -1.01 16.35
C THR A 50 -2.05 -2.17 16.21
N LEU A 51 -2.48 -3.34 15.75
CA LEU A 51 -1.60 -4.50 15.52
C LEU A 51 -0.47 -4.15 14.53
N GLN A 52 -0.80 -3.46 13.43
CA GLN A 52 0.15 -3.03 12.41
C GLN A 52 1.25 -2.09 12.89
N THR A 53 0.99 -1.33 13.95
CA THR A 53 1.92 -0.31 14.45
C THR A 53 2.52 -0.64 15.82
N THR A 54 2.23 -1.84 16.34
CA THR A 54 2.70 -2.28 17.65
C THR A 54 4.06 -2.97 17.55
N PHE A 55 5.09 -2.36 18.16
CA PHE A 55 6.45 -2.91 18.21
C PHE A 55 6.72 -3.77 19.46
N CYS A 56 5.76 -3.86 20.38
CA CYS A 56 5.89 -4.60 21.64
C CYS A 56 5.09 -5.91 21.57
N ALA A 57 5.76 -7.05 21.75
CA ALA A 57 5.10 -8.36 21.68
C ALA A 57 4.04 -8.57 22.77
N GLU A 58 4.29 -8.06 23.97
CA GLU A 58 3.33 -8.12 25.09
C GLU A 58 2.06 -7.34 24.75
N ALA A 59 2.19 -6.09 24.31
CA ALA A 59 1.05 -5.28 23.90
C ALA A 59 0.31 -5.88 22.69
N PHE A 60 1.03 -6.51 21.75
CA PHE A 60 0.41 -7.21 20.63
C PHE A 60 -0.41 -8.41 21.12
N ALA A 61 0.14 -9.21 22.03
CA ALA A 61 -0.55 -10.34 22.64
C ALA A 61 -1.78 -9.89 23.46
N ASP A 62 -1.68 -8.79 24.20
CA ASP A 62 -2.80 -8.21 24.95
C ASP A 62 -3.94 -7.80 24.02
N VAL A 63 -3.62 -7.18 22.86
CA VAL A 63 -4.64 -6.85 21.85
C VAL A 63 -5.29 -8.12 21.32
N LEU A 64 -4.52 -9.16 20.98
CA LEU A 64 -5.08 -10.44 20.52
C LEU A 64 -5.98 -11.11 21.57
N ALA A 65 -5.59 -11.07 22.85
CA ALA A 65 -6.36 -11.63 23.95
C ALA A 65 -7.67 -10.85 24.22
N SER A 66 -7.74 -9.59 23.80
CA SER A 66 -8.92 -8.74 23.95
C SER A 66 -9.95 -8.89 22.83
N LEU A 67 -9.63 -9.63 21.75
CA LEU A 67 -10.50 -9.75 20.59
C LEU A 67 -11.76 -10.55 20.91
N ASP A 68 -12.91 -9.99 20.53
CA ASP A 68 -14.12 -10.79 20.42
C ASP A 68 -14.09 -11.69 19.16
N PRO A 69 -14.97 -12.72 19.08
CA PRO A 69 -15.00 -13.63 17.94
C PRO A 69 -15.27 -12.96 16.59
N ASP A 70 -16.05 -11.88 16.55
CA ASP A 70 -16.40 -11.17 15.31
C ASP A 70 -15.21 -10.35 14.81
N GLN A 71 -14.48 -9.71 15.72
CA GLN A 71 -13.21 -9.02 15.44
C GLN A 71 -12.16 -9.98 14.90
N LEU A 72 -11.97 -11.13 15.56
CA LEU A 72 -11.03 -12.14 15.11
C LEU A 72 -11.41 -12.69 13.72
N ALA A 73 -12.70 -12.99 13.51
CA ALA A 73 -13.19 -13.46 12.21
C ALA A 73 -12.98 -12.42 11.10
N ALA A 74 -13.21 -11.13 11.38
CA ALA A 74 -12.95 -10.05 10.42
C ALA A 74 -11.45 -9.87 10.14
N LEU A 75 -10.59 -9.94 11.17
CA LEU A 75 -9.14 -9.91 11.00
C LEU A 75 -8.63 -11.11 10.18
N LEU A 76 -9.14 -12.31 10.39
CA LEU A 76 -8.73 -13.44 9.56
C LEU A 76 -9.32 -13.35 8.14
N GLY A 77 -10.55 -12.87 8.01
CA GLY A 77 -11.25 -12.75 6.74
C GLY A 77 -10.60 -11.76 5.78
N HIS A 78 -10.07 -10.63 6.25
CA HIS A 78 -9.52 -9.62 5.35
C HIS A 78 -8.26 -10.10 4.61
N PHE A 79 -7.45 -10.98 5.21
CA PHE A 79 -6.22 -11.51 4.60
C PHE A 79 -6.47 -12.22 3.27
N THR A 80 -7.67 -12.76 3.03
CA THR A 80 -8.03 -13.37 1.73
C THR A 80 -7.86 -12.41 0.55
N LEU A 81 -8.13 -11.12 0.77
CA LEU A 81 -7.94 -10.06 -0.21
C LEU A 81 -6.63 -9.33 -0.02
N ASP A 82 -6.14 -9.25 1.22
CA ASP A 82 -4.98 -8.43 1.59
C ASP A 82 -3.64 -8.95 1.06
N PHE A 83 -3.55 -10.22 0.63
CA PHE A 83 -2.37 -10.69 -0.11
C PHE A 83 -2.31 -10.20 -1.56
N LEU A 84 -3.46 -9.87 -2.16
CA LEU A 84 -3.54 -9.39 -3.55
C LEU A 84 -3.67 -7.86 -3.61
N HIS A 85 -4.26 -7.26 -2.58
CA HIS A 85 -4.44 -5.81 -2.45
C HIS A 85 -3.17 -4.99 -2.73
N PRO A 86 -1.96 -5.40 -2.29
CA PRO A 86 -0.72 -4.68 -2.53
C PRO A 86 -0.34 -4.57 -3.99
N LEU A 87 -0.71 -5.57 -4.79
CA LEU A 87 -0.50 -5.54 -6.23
C LEU A 87 -1.35 -4.45 -6.88
N TRP A 88 -2.60 -4.27 -6.41
CA TRP A 88 -3.52 -3.29 -6.95
C TRP A 88 -3.16 -1.85 -6.59
N TYR A 89 -2.96 -1.56 -5.30
CA TYR A 89 -2.61 -0.19 -4.90
C TYR A 89 -1.19 0.16 -5.34
N GLY A 90 -0.25 -0.80 -5.33
CA GLY A 90 1.12 -0.60 -5.80
C GLY A 90 1.18 -0.29 -7.30
N ALA A 91 0.43 -1.05 -8.12
CA ALA A 91 0.29 -0.76 -9.54
C ALA A 91 -0.36 0.60 -9.79
N PHE A 92 -1.44 0.92 -9.08
CA PHE A 92 -2.10 2.22 -9.20
C PHE A 92 -1.15 3.37 -8.85
N ALA A 93 -0.48 3.32 -7.70
CA ALA A 93 0.47 4.34 -7.25
C ALA A 93 1.60 4.55 -8.28
N LEU A 94 2.18 3.47 -8.80
CA LEU A 94 3.19 3.52 -9.86
C LEU A 94 2.66 4.23 -11.12
N LEU A 95 1.51 3.79 -11.62
CA LEU A 95 0.96 4.23 -12.90
C LEU A 95 0.46 5.68 -12.85
N ILE A 96 -0.23 6.08 -11.77
CA ILE A 96 -0.72 7.46 -11.62
C ILE A 96 0.46 8.44 -11.49
N THR A 97 1.47 8.11 -10.68
CA THR A 97 2.66 8.96 -10.53
C THR A 97 3.43 9.07 -11.85
N ALA A 98 3.61 7.95 -12.56
CA ALA A 98 4.26 7.96 -13.88
C ALA A 98 3.49 8.81 -14.90
N ARG A 99 2.16 8.71 -14.95
CA ARG A 99 1.31 9.53 -15.83
C ARG A 99 1.41 11.02 -15.50
N LEU A 100 1.41 11.37 -14.21
CA LEU A 100 1.55 12.74 -13.74
C LEU A 100 2.93 13.30 -14.08
N PHE A 101 3.99 12.50 -13.88
CA PHE A 101 5.35 12.86 -14.28
C PHE A 101 5.44 13.19 -15.77
N GLU A 102 4.85 12.37 -16.65
CA GLU A 102 4.75 12.66 -18.09
C GLU A 102 3.95 13.95 -18.36
N SER A 103 2.79 14.10 -17.73
CA SER A 103 1.87 15.22 -17.97
C SER A 103 2.46 16.59 -17.63
N ILE A 104 3.39 16.66 -16.68
CA ILE A 104 4.06 17.90 -16.30
C ILE A 104 5.53 17.97 -16.72
N GLY A 105 6.03 16.97 -17.46
CA GLY A 105 7.41 16.95 -17.96
C GLY A 105 8.47 16.82 -16.86
N VAL A 106 8.26 15.99 -15.85
CA VAL A 106 9.26 15.70 -14.81
C VAL A 106 10.50 15.04 -15.44
N ASP A 107 11.69 15.50 -15.08
CA ASP A 107 12.95 14.93 -15.57
C ASP A 107 13.06 13.42 -15.29
N ARG A 108 13.62 12.65 -16.24
CA ARG A 108 13.78 11.19 -16.13
C ARG A 108 14.65 10.76 -14.96
N ARG A 109 15.52 11.62 -14.42
CA ARG A 109 16.32 11.35 -13.21
C ARG A 109 15.46 10.98 -12.00
N TRP A 110 14.21 11.45 -11.96
CA TRP A 110 13.27 11.16 -10.88
C TRP A 110 12.54 9.82 -11.04
N ASN A 111 12.76 9.08 -12.13
CA ASN A 111 12.13 7.77 -12.32
C ASN A 111 12.52 6.76 -11.24
N ALA A 112 13.63 6.98 -10.53
CA ALA A 112 14.01 6.15 -9.38
C ALA A 112 12.93 6.16 -8.27
N LEU A 113 12.20 7.28 -8.08
CA LEU A 113 11.12 7.37 -7.09
C LEU A 113 9.97 6.40 -7.37
N LEU A 114 9.79 5.98 -8.63
CA LEU A 114 8.74 5.03 -9.01
C LEU A 114 8.98 3.63 -8.40
N TRP A 115 10.20 3.29 -8.02
CA TRP A 115 10.51 2.05 -7.30
C TRP A 115 9.91 2.00 -5.88
N ALA A 116 9.56 3.15 -5.30
CA ALA A 116 8.90 3.16 -4.00
C ALA A 116 7.55 2.43 -4.02
N ALA A 117 6.84 2.39 -5.15
CA ALA A 117 5.55 1.73 -5.27
C ALA A 117 5.63 0.19 -5.14
N PRO A 118 6.48 -0.53 -5.91
CA PRO A 118 6.65 -1.97 -5.70
C PRO A 118 7.30 -2.30 -4.35
N VAL A 119 8.19 -1.44 -3.82
CA VAL A 119 8.73 -1.64 -2.46
C VAL A 119 7.62 -1.58 -1.42
N MET A 120 6.74 -0.58 -1.50
CA MET A 120 5.57 -0.46 -0.62
C MET A 120 4.67 -1.70 -0.68
N ALA A 121 4.46 -2.28 -1.86
CA ALA A 121 3.67 -3.50 -2.01
C ALA A 121 4.35 -4.74 -1.41
N VAL A 122 5.68 -4.86 -1.56
CA VAL A 122 6.46 -5.96 -0.97
C VAL A 122 6.44 -5.88 0.55
N LEU A 123 6.58 -4.68 1.13
CA LEU A 123 6.52 -4.49 2.58
C LEU A 123 5.18 -4.95 3.17
N ASP A 124 4.07 -4.70 2.46
CA ASP A 124 2.75 -5.19 2.84
C ASP A 124 2.69 -6.72 2.88
N ILE A 125 3.13 -7.36 1.80
CA ILE A 125 3.14 -8.82 1.72
C ILE A 125 4.01 -9.42 2.84
N LEU A 126 5.18 -8.84 3.11
CA LEU A 126 6.07 -9.32 4.17
C LEU A 126 5.45 -9.19 5.57
N GLU A 127 4.75 -8.09 5.83
CA GLU A 127 3.98 -7.95 7.07
C GLU A 127 2.87 -9.00 7.15
N ASN A 128 2.07 -9.16 6.10
CA ASN A 128 0.94 -10.10 6.08
C ASN A 128 1.38 -11.55 6.25
N LEU A 129 2.55 -11.92 5.72
CA LEU A 129 3.15 -13.25 5.93
C LEU A 129 3.50 -13.54 7.39
N VAL A 130 3.65 -12.52 8.23
CA VAL A 130 3.98 -12.65 9.66
C VAL A 130 2.76 -12.44 10.53
N HIS A 131 1.94 -11.42 10.26
CA HIS A 131 0.72 -11.15 11.03
C HIS A 131 -0.32 -12.24 10.91
N LEU A 132 -0.60 -12.77 9.71
CA LEU A 132 -1.62 -13.81 9.57
C LEU A 132 -1.31 -15.03 10.44
N PRO A 133 -0.12 -15.65 10.38
CA PRO A 133 0.19 -16.79 11.24
C PRO A 133 0.10 -16.49 12.74
N MET A 134 0.49 -15.27 13.18
CA MET A 134 0.38 -14.86 14.59
C MET A 134 -1.08 -14.69 15.02
N ILE A 135 -1.90 -13.99 14.23
CA ILE A 135 -3.33 -13.79 14.52
C ILE A 135 -4.09 -15.12 14.47
N ALA A 136 -3.72 -16.01 13.55
CA ALA A 136 -4.30 -17.34 13.44
C ALA A 136 -3.81 -18.33 14.53
N GLY A 137 -2.87 -17.93 15.39
CA GLY A 137 -2.33 -18.76 16.45
C GLY A 137 -1.37 -19.87 16.00
N SER A 138 -0.93 -19.85 14.73
CA SER A 138 0.01 -20.82 14.16
C SER A 138 1.49 -20.42 14.31
N LEU A 139 1.75 -19.15 14.63
CA LEU A 139 3.07 -18.61 14.94
C LEU A 139 3.02 -17.95 16.33
N GLU A 140 4.02 -18.23 17.16
CA GLU A 140 4.13 -17.63 18.49
C GLU A 140 4.38 -16.12 18.40
N VAL A 141 3.63 -15.36 19.19
CA VAL A 141 3.85 -13.91 19.35
C VAL A 141 5.14 -13.69 20.13
N SER A 142 6.16 -13.15 19.47
CA SER A 142 7.46 -12.87 20.07
C SER A 142 8.05 -11.56 19.53
N ALA A 143 9.07 -11.04 20.22
CA ALA A 143 9.61 -9.70 19.96
C ALA A 143 10.06 -9.48 18.51
N LEU A 144 10.77 -10.45 17.91
CA LEU A 144 11.33 -10.29 16.57
C LEU A 144 10.26 -10.30 15.46
N PRO A 145 9.34 -11.29 15.37
CA PRO A 145 8.24 -11.26 14.41
C PRO A 145 7.37 -10.00 14.51
N VAL A 146 7.01 -9.59 15.72
CA VAL A 146 6.19 -8.40 15.97
C VAL A 146 6.91 -7.14 15.49
N ALA A 147 8.17 -6.94 15.90
CA ALA A 147 8.94 -5.77 15.49
C ALA A 147 9.19 -5.74 13.97
N PHE A 148 9.42 -6.89 13.33
CA PHE A 148 9.60 -6.99 11.88
C PHE A 148 8.33 -6.61 11.12
N ALA A 149 7.18 -7.17 11.51
CA ALA A 149 5.90 -6.88 10.88
C ALA A 149 5.52 -5.41 11.06
N ALA A 150 5.69 -4.88 12.28
CA ALA A 150 5.44 -3.47 12.58
C ALA A 150 6.36 -2.52 11.79
N ALA A 151 7.64 -2.88 11.61
CA ALA A 151 8.56 -2.11 10.78
C ALA A 151 8.12 -2.10 9.30
N CYS A 152 7.70 -3.25 8.77
CA CYS A 152 7.19 -3.37 7.42
C CYS A 152 5.92 -2.54 7.20
N ALA A 153 4.92 -2.69 8.09
CA ALA A 153 3.68 -1.93 8.05
C ALA A 153 3.92 -0.42 8.20
N THR A 154 4.77 0.00 9.13
CA THR A 154 5.11 1.42 9.32
C THR A 154 5.76 2.00 8.07
N ALA A 155 6.76 1.31 7.50
CA ALA A 155 7.42 1.75 6.28
C ALA A 155 6.44 1.81 5.09
N LYS A 156 5.57 0.81 4.95
CA LYS A 156 4.48 0.80 3.97
C LYS A 156 3.58 2.03 4.10
N TRP A 157 3.07 2.31 5.30
CA TRP A 157 2.17 3.44 5.55
C TRP A 157 2.84 4.79 5.27
N LEU A 158 4.13 4.93 5.63
CA LEU A 158 4.91 6.13 5.30
C LEU A 158 5.07 6.32 3.79
N LEU A 159 5.35 5.24 3.05
CA LEU A 159 5.41 5.29 1.58
C LEU A 159 4.05 5.62 0.96
N ALA A 160 2.97 5.04 1.46
CA ALA A 160 1.61 5.29 1.01
C ALA A 160 1.24 6.78 1.20
N ALA A 161 1.48 7.31 2.41
CA ALA A 161 1.28 8.74 2.69
C ALA A 161 2.15 9.62 1.78
N GLY A 162 3.41 9.25 1.55
CA GLY A 162 4.30 9.93 0.62
C GLY A 162 3.77 9.97 -0.82
N PHE A 163 3.23 8.86 -1.33
CA PHE A 163 2.60 8.81 -2.64
C PHE A 163 1.34 9.67 -2.72
N VAL A 164 0.50 9.69 -1.68
CA VAL A 164 -0.68 10.56 -1.62
C VAL A 164 -0.26 12.03 -1.71
N LEU A 165 0.70 12.46 -0.90
CA LEU A 165 1.20 13.83 -0.90
C LEU A 165 1.84 14.21 -2.24
N LEU A 166 2.70 13.35 -2.78
CA LEU A 166 3.36 13.55 -4.07
C LEU A 166 2.32 13.71 -5.19
N ASN A 167 1.41 12.76 -5.34
CA ASN A 167 0.41 12.78 -6.41
C ASN A 167 -0.54 13.97 -6.28
N THR A 168 -0.94 14.33 -5.07
CA THR A 168 -1.74 15.53 -4.80
C THR A 168 -1.02 16.79 -5.26
N GLY A 169 0.26 16.96 -4.90
CA GLY A 169 1.07 18.10 -5.34
C GLY A 169 1.25 18.16 -6.86
N LEU A 170 1.46 17.01 -7.51
CA LEU A 170 1.56 16.91 -8.97
C LEU A 170 0.24 17.28 -9.66
N ILE A 171 -0.90 16.85 -9.12
CA ILE A 171 -2.24 17.21 -9.62
C ILE A 171 -2.46 18.72 -9.51
N PHE A 172 -2.19 19.34 -8.36
CA PHE A 172 -2.30 20.78 -8.21
C PHE A 172 -1.42 21.55 -9.22
N ARG A 173 -0.19 21.09 -9.42
CA ARG A 173 0.72 21.67 -10.42
C ARG A 173 0.19 21.51 -11.85
N LEU A 174 -0.42 20.38 -12.19
CA LEU A 174 -1.03 20.16 -13.50
C LEU A 174 -2.23 21.09 -13.72
N LEU A 175 -3.10 21.24 -12.72
CA LEU A 175 -4.27 22.13 -12.77
C LEU A 175 -3.83 23.60 -12.92
N ALA A 176 -2.82 24.03 -12.16
CA ALA A 176 -2.28 25.39 -12.25
C ALA A 176 -1.77 25.73 -13.67
N ARG A 177 -1.10 24.79 -14.35
CA ARG A 177 -0.63 24.99 -15.74
C ARG A 177 -1.77 25.17 -16.73
N ARG A 178 -2.86 24.41 -16.57
CA ARG A 178 -4.03 24.49 -17.46
C ARG A 178 -4.77 25.82 -17.35
N ASN A 179 -4.73 26.47 -16.20
CA ASN A 179 -5.36 27.78 -15.99
C ASN A 179 -4.52 28.94 -16.58
N THR A 180 -3.27 28.68 -16.98
CA THR A 180 -2.34 29.69 -17.52
C THR A 180 -2.11 29.55 -19.03
N SER A 181 -2.75 28.59 -19.69
CA SER A 181 -2.69 28.33 -21.14
C SER A 181 -4.04 28.62 -21.78
#